data_AF-A0A1Z7YMM7-F1
#
_entry.id   AF-A0A1Z7YMM7-F1
#
_cell.length_a   1.000
_cell.length_b   1.000
_cell.length_c   1.000
_cell.angle_alpha   90.00
_cell.angle_beta   90.00
_cell.angle_gamma   90.00
#
_symmetry.space_group_name_H-M   'P 1'
#
loop_
_entity.id
_entity.type
_entity.pdbx_description
1 polymer ?
#
loop_
_entity_poly.entity_id
_entity_poly.type
_entity_poly.pdbx_seq_one_letter_code
_entity_poly.pdbx_strand_id
1 'polypeptide(L)'
;MSMKEITKNQLVAIIRECIDGKLSPVELQEWMIQNYDTLEVKVGENEAQHTVEAMNIVMNEYELAETDRFTRIGWELALKFISCSEDHFDQRRNRFIRDGFTD
;
A
#
# COMPACT_ATOMS: atom_id res chain seq x y z
N MET A 1 16.34 11.44 -17.36
CA MET A 1 14.93 11.14 -17.00
C MET A 1 14.87 11.14 -15.49
N SER A 2 13.99 11.92 -14.87
CA SER A 2 13.81 11.88 -13.43
C SER A 2 13.08 10.58 -13.08
N MET A 3 13.65 9.75 -12.21
CA MET A 3 12.92 8.60 -11.66
C MET A 3 11.70 9.12 -10.90
N LYS A 4 10.57 8.44 -11.09
CA LYS A 4 9.34 8.74 -10.36
C LYS A 4 9.55 8.31 -8.90
N GLU A 5 9.03 9.08 -7.94
CA GLU A 5 9.12 8.75 -6.51
C GLU A 5 7.72 8.65 -5.91
N ILE A 6 7.53 7.64 -5.06
CA ILE A 6 6.35 7.47 -4.23
C ILE A 6 6.75 7.57 -2.78
N THR A 7 6.30 8.65 -2.14
CA THR A 7 6.49 8.88 -0.71
C THR A 7 5.46 8.12 0.12
N LYS A 8 5.80 7.85 1.38
CA LYS A 8 4.84 7.26 2.35
C LYS A 8 3.56 8.07 2.44
N ASN A 9 3.67 9.39 2.46
CA ASN A 9 2.52 10.28 2.58
C ASN A 9 1.58 10.19 1.38
N GLN A 10 2.12 10.04 0.15
CA GLN A 10 1.29 9.83 -1.04
C GLN A 10 0.52 8.51 -0.96
N LEU A 11 1.20 7.42 -0.60
CA LEU A 11 0.56 6.11 -0.46
C LEU A 11 -0.49 6.10 0.67
N VAL A 12 -0.19 6.71 1.81
CA VAL A 12 -1.15 6.84 2.92
C VAL A 12 -2.34 7.71 2.52
N ALA A 13 -2.13 8.78 1.75
CA ALA A 13 -3.20 9.67 1.30
C ALA A 13 -4.19 8.93 0.39
N ILE A 14 -3.71 8.25 -0.65
CA ILE A 14 -4.59 7.56 -1.61
C ILE A 14 -5.41 6.43 -0.94
N ILE A 15 -4.79 5.70 0.00
CA ILE A 15 -5.50 4.66 0.78
C ILE A 15 -6.55 5.29 1.71
N ARG A 16 -6.27 6.45 2.30
CA ARG A 16 -7.26 7.18 3.12
C ARG A 16 -8.43 7.69 2.29
N GLU A 17 -8.19 8.15 1.06
CA GLU A 17 -9.28 8.56 0.16
C GLU A 17 -10.24 7.42 -0.15
N CYS A 18 -9.76 6.16 -0.18
CA CYS A 18 -10.63 4.98 -0.26
C CYS A 18 -11.47 4.78 1.01
N ILE A 19 -10.84 4.89 2.18
CA ILE A 19 -11.53 4.75 3.48
C ILE A 19 -12.63 5.82 3.63
N ASP A 20 -12.37 7.04 3.17
CA ASP A 20 -13.30 8.16 3.19
C ASP A 20 -14.38 8.07 2.09
N GLY A 21 -14.29 7.08 1.18
CA GLY A 21 -15.22 6.92 0.06
C GLY A 21 -15.08 7.97 -1.04
N LYS A 22 -13.95 8.68 -1.09
CA LYS A 22 -13.63 9.67 -2.15
C LYS A 22 -13.06 9.02 -3.40
N LEU A 23 -12.53 7.81 -3.25
CA LEU A 23 -11.86 7.06 -4.30
C LEU A 23 -12.35 5.62 -4.27
N SER A 24 -12.69 5.08 -5.43
CA SER A 24 -13.20 3.71 -5.54
C SER A 24 -12.07 2.67 -5.47
N PRO A 25 -12.36 1.41 -5.10
CA PRO A 25 -11.36 0.34 -5.13
C PRO A 25 -10.63 0.21 -6.48
N VAL A 26 -11.35 0.43 -7.58
CA VAL A 26 -10.79 0.40 -8.94
C VAL A 26 -9.81 1.53 -9.16
N GLU A 27 -10.16 2.76 -8.80
CA GLU A 27 -9.26 3.91 -8.90
C GLU A 27 -8.00 3.74 -8.06
N LEU A 28 -8.09 3.02 -6.92
CA LEU A 28 -6.93 2.72 -6.08
C LEU A 28 -5.97 1.80 -6.81
N GLN A 29 -6.49 0.70 -7.36
CA GLN A 29 -5.70 -0.25 -8.12
C GLN A 29 -5.09 0.40 -9.36
N GLU A 30 -5.86 1.20 -10.11
CA GLU A 30 -5.33 1.94 -11.25
C GLU A 30 -4.19 2.88 -10.84
N TRP A 31 -4.31 3.54 -9.69
CA TRP A 31 -3.22 4.34 -9.16
C TRP A 31 -1.97 3.50 -8.85
N MET A 32 -2.12 2.30 -8.28
CA MET A 32 -0.98 1.38 -8.10
C MET A 32 -0.35 1.03 -9.45
N ILE A 33 -1.13 0.55 -10.41
CA ILE A 33 -0.63 0.12 -11.74
C ILE A 33 0.08 1.26 -12.49
N GLN A 34 -0.41 2.50 -12.38
CA GLN A 34 0.17 3.64 -13.11
C GLN A 34 1.39 4.27 -12.43
N ASN A 35 1.56 4.04 -11.13
CA ASN A 35 2.61 4.71 -10.34
C ASN A 35 3.69 3.74 -9.86
N TYR A 36 3.32 2.49 -9.58
CA TYR A 36 4.22 1.46 -9.10
C TYR A 36 4.84 0.69 -10.26
N ASP A 37 6.13 0.88 -10.47
CA ASP A 37 6.96 -0.01 -11.28
C ASP A 37 8.28 -0.21 -10.55
N THR A 38 8.55 -1.42 -10.07
CA THR A 38 9.72 -1.71 -9.21
C THR A 38 11.08 -1.45 -9.87
N LEU A 39 11.12 -1.32 -11.21
CA LEU A 39 12.34 -1.02 -11.96
C LEU A 39 12.50 0.47 -12.24
N GLU A 40 11.41 1.23 -12.29
CA GLU A 40 11.40 2.64 -12.70
C GLU A 40 11.02 3.65 -11.60
N VAL A 41 10.49 3.17 -10.46
CA VAL A 41 10.05 4.01 -9.33
C VAL A 41 10.89 3.80 -8.08
N LYS A 42 11.20 4.91 -7.39
CA LYS A 42 11.71 4.87 -6.02
C LYS A 42 10.58 4.94 -5.03
N VAL A 43 10.53 3.99 -4.10
CA VAL A 43 9.51 3.95 -3.05
C VAL A 43 10.16 4.30 -1.71
N GLY A 44 9.68 5.37 -1.08
CA GLY A 44 10.07 5.74 0.29
C GLY A 44 11.57 6.02 0.47
N GLU A 45 12.22 6.74 -0.44
CA GLU A 45 13.69 6.99 -0.45
C GLU A 45 14.26 7.46 0.91
N ASN A 46 13.46 8.16 1.72
CA ASN A 46 13.86 8.71 3.03
C ASN A 46 13.23 7.99 4.23
N GLU A 47 12.57 6.85 4.02
CA GLU A 47 11.93 6.07 5.07
C GLU A 47 12.85 4.93 5.57
N ALA A 48 12.56 4.40 6.76
CA ALA A 48 13.27 3.24 7.26
C ALA A 48 13.03 2.01 6.36
N GLN A 49 14.00 1.08 6.29
CA GLN A 49 13.94 -0.08 5.40
C GLN A 49 12.65 -0.90 5.57
N HIS A 50 12.22 -1.17 6.81
CA HIS A 50 10.96 -1.88 7.07
C HIS A 50 9.73 -1.11 6.56
N THR A 51 9.76 0.23 6.60
CA THR A 51 8.68 1.07 6.07
C THR A 51 8.66 0.99 4.53
N VAL A 52 9.83 1.07 3.88
CA VAL A 52 9.95 0.89 2.42
C VAL A 52 9.44 -0.48 2.00
N GLU A 53 9.81 -1.54 2.73
CA GLU A 53 9.34 -2.90 2.45
C GLU A 53 7.82 -3.02 2.64
N ALA A 54 7.26 -2.46 3.71
CA ALA A 54 5.81 -2.43 3.92
C ALA A 54 5.08 -1.70 2.79
N MET A 55 5.60 -0.56 2.33
CA MET A 55 5.03 0.18 1.21
C MET A 55 5.04 -0.65 -0.07
N ASN A 56 6.17 -1.28 -0.42
CA ASN A 56 6.26 -2.14 -1.60
C ASN A 56 5.27 -3.30 -1.55
N ILE A 57 5.17 -3.99 -0.40
CA ILE A 57 4.22 -5.09 -0.23
C ILE A 57 2.79 -4.60 -0.41
N VAL A 58 2.39 -3.51 0.25
CA VAL A 58 1.03 -2.97 0.13
C VAL A 58 0.69 -2.60 -1.32
N MET A 59 1.62 -1.93 -2.01
CA MET A 59 1.42 -1.53 -3.40
C MET A 59 1.30 -2.74 -4.33
N ASN A 60 2.17 -3.74 -4.17
CA ASN A 60 2.12 -4.99 -4.92
C ASN A 60 0.80 -5.76 -4.72
N GLU A 61 0.33 -5.90 -3.47
CA GLU A 61 -0.93 -6.62 -3.22
C GLU A 61 -2.13 -5.91 -3.84
N TYR A 62 -2.21 -4.59 -3.74
CA TYR A 62 -3.31 -3.84 -4.38
C TYR A 62 -3.18 -3.73 -5.90
N GLU A 63 -1.98 -3.84 -6.45
CA GLU A 63 -1.79 -3.97 -7.90
C GLU A 63 -2.36 -5.30 -8.40
N LEU A 64 -2.04 -6.40 -7.72
CA LEU A 64 -2.33 -7.76 -8.20
C LEU A 64 -3.72 -8.29 -7.84
N ALA A 65 -4.29 -7.88 -6.71
CA ALA A 65 -5.55 -8.42 -6.22
C ALA A 65 -6.78 -7.92 -7.02
N GLU A 66 -7.82 -8.75 -7.10
CA GLU A 66 -9.09 -8.33 -7.71
C GLU A 66 -9.81 -7.31 -6.81
N THR A 67 -10.36 -6.25 -7.41
CA THR A 67 -10.90 -5.11 -6.65
C THR A 67 -12.16 -5.43 -5.84
N ASP A 68 -12.88 -6.50 -6.18
CA ASP A 68 -14.00 -7.00 -5.38
C ASP A 68 -13.55 -7.56 -4.03
N ARG A 69 -12.27 -7.97 -3.93
CA ARG A 69 -11.69 -8.48 -2.69
C ARG A 69 -11.25 -7.39 -1.73
N PHE A 70 -11.26 -6.13 -2.16
CA PHE A 70 -10.78 -5.02 -1.35
C PHE A 70 -11.79 -4.72 -0.25
N THR A 71 -11.31 -4.63 0.98
CA THR A 71 -12.16 -4.32 2.13
C THR A 71 -11.70 -3.06 2.81
N ARG A 72 -12.64 -2.37 3.47
CA ARG A 72 -12.30 -1.24 4.35
C ARG A 72 -11.31 -1.63 5.45
N ILE A 73 -11.47 -2.84 6.00
CA ILE A 73 -10.55 -3.40 6.99
C ILE A 73 -9.15 -3.55 6.39
N GLY A 74 -9.05 -4.01 5.15
CA GLY A 74 -7.81 -4.08 4.38
C GLY A 74 -7.07 -2.76 4.29
N TRP A 75 -7.77 -1.69 3.90
CA TRP A 75 -7.15 -0.37 3.84
C TRP A 75 -6.63 0.08 5.22
N GLU A 76 -7.38 -0.15 6.29
CA GLU A 76 -6.91 0.16 7.64
C GLU A 76 -5.71 -0.69 8.08
N LEU A 77 -5.67 -1.97 7.69
CA LEU A 77 -4.54 -2.86 7.95
C LEU A 77 -3.30 -2.42 7.16
N ALA A 78 -3.45 -2.02 5.90
CA ALA A 78 -2.39 -1.47 5.07
C ALA A 78 -1.77 -0.22 5.72
N LEU A 79 -2.60 0.73 6.17
CA LEU A 79 -2.13 1.94 6.87
C LEU A 79 -1.37 1.62 8.16
N LYS A 80 -1.87 0.64 8.94
CA LYS A 80 -1.20 0.17 10.17
C LYS A 80 0.11 -0.54 9.86
N PHE A 81 0.22 -1.23 8.73
CA PHE A 81 1.42 -1.92 8.32
C PHE A 81 2.49 -0.95 7.83
N ILE A 82 2.14 -0.01 6.95
CA ILE A 82 3.05 1.05 6.47
C ILE A 82 3.61 1.89 7.62
N SER A 83 2.82 2.10 8.68
CA SER A 83 3.20 2.96 9.81
C SER A 83 3.76 2.19 11.01
N CYS A 84 4.03 0.89 10.88
CA CYS A 84 4.49 0.09 12.02
C CYS A 84 5.97 0.29 12.32
N SER A 85 6.37 0.01 13.57
CA SER A 85 7.78 -0.13 13.92
C SER A 85 8.30 -1.49 13.49
N GLU A 86 9.62 -1.60 13.33
CA GLU A 86 10.31 -2.84 12.94
C GLU A 86 9.92 -4.04 13.81
N ASP A 87 9.79 -3.88 15.13
CA ASP A 87 9.40 -4.96 16.06
C ASP A 87 8.05 -5.60 15.76
N HIS A 88 7.17 -4.88 15.06
CA HIS A 88 5.83 -5.34 14.71
C HIS A 88 5.69 -5.71 13.24
N PHE A 89 6.76 -5.59 12.44
CA PHE A 89 6.71 -5.70 10.99
C PHE A 89 6.08 -7.02 10.53
N ASP A 90 6.63 -8.17 10.94
CA ASP A 90 6.11 -9.48 10.54
C ASP A 90 4.66 -9.71 10.99
N GLN A 91 4.31 -9.28 12.20
CA GLN A 91 2.94 -9.40 12.71
C GLN A 91 1.96 -8.60 11.86
N ARG A 92 2.32 -7.36 11.51
CA ARG A 92 1.48 -6.46 10.72
C ARG A 92 1.40 -6.89 9.27
N ARG A 93 2.51 -7.36 8.68
CA ARG A 93 2.54 -7.98 7.35
C ARG A 93 1.58 -9.15 7.28
N ASN A 94 1.74 -10.13 8.16
CA ASN A 94 0.92 -11.35 8.15
C ASN A 94 -0.57 -11.04 8.33
N ARG A 95 -0.89 -10.06 9.17
CA ARG A 95 -2.28 -9.61 9.36
C ARG A 95 -2.84 -8.94 8.11
N PHE A 96 -2.07 -8.08 7.44
CA PHE A 96 -2.50 -7.45 6.19
C PHE A 96 -2.73 -8.48 5.08
N ILE A 97 -1.78 -9.40 4.86
CA ILE A 97 -1.89 -10.42 3.79
C ILE A 97 -3.07 -11.37 4.02
N ARG A 98 -3.34 -11.75 5.27
CA ARG A 98 -4.40 -12.73 5.59
C ARG A 98 -5.78 -12.13 5.74
N ASP A 99 -5.88 -10.97 6.38
CA ASP A 99 -7.15 -10.38 6.78
C ASP A 99 -7.50 -9.12 5.97
N GLY A 100 -6.62 -8.70 5.06
CA GLY A 100 -6.80 -7.45 4.31
C GLY A 100 -7.73 -7.58 3.09
N PHE A 101 -7.88 -8.78 2.58
CA PHE A 101 -8.68 -9.08 1.38
C PHE A 101 -9.70 -10.15 1.72
N THR A 102 -10.83 -10.18 1.02
CA THR A 102 -11.75 -11.33 1.12
C THR A 102 -11.12 -12.55 0.44
N ASP A 103 -11.53 -13.75 0.86
CA ASP A 103 -11.10 -15.02 0.23
C ASP A 103 -11.51 -15.07 -1.25
#